data_AF-I9YEX9-F1
#
_entry.id   AF-I9YEX9-F1
#
_cell.length_a   1.000
_cell.length_b   1.000
_cell.length_c   1.000
_cell.angle_alpha   90.00
_cell.angle_beta   90.00
_cell.angle_gamma   90.00
#
_symmetry.space_group_name_H-M   'P 1'
#
loop_
_entity.id
_entity.type
_entity.pdbx_description
1 polymer ?
#
loop_
_entity_poly.entity_id
_entity_poly.type
_entity_poly.pdbx_seq_one_letter_code
_entity_poly.pdbx_strand_id
1 'polypeptide(L)' 'MLLKKELKKIALWERIDKAAYLSAIKRSPVNDLEIKTLLKKHLSSNTNDPLTFIKGITQSYYYEGL' A
#
# COMPACT_ATOMS: atom_id res chain seq x y z
N MET A 1 7.75 9.56 3.12
CA MET A 1 8.19 8.14 3.14
C MET A 1 8.47 7.69 4.58
N LEU A 2 7.45 7.40 5.39
CA LEU A 2 7.63 6.94 6.78
C LEU A 2 8.14 5.49 6.84
N LEU A 3 7.51 4.57 6.10
CA LEU A 3 7.86 3.15 6.06
C LEU A 3 9.28 2.88 5.54
N LYS A 4 9.73 3.60 4.51
CA LYS A 4 11.09 3.43 3.96
C LYS A 4 12.16 3.95 4.93
N LYS A 5 11.88 5.05 5.64
CA LYS A 5 12.81 5.67 6.60
C LYS A 5 12.97 4.81 7.86
N GLU A 6 11.86 4.38 8.44
CA GLU A 6 11.86 3.69 9.73
C GLU A 6 12.07 2.17 9.60
N LEU A 7 11.53 1.55 8.54
CA LEU A 7 11.47 0.09 8.42
C LEU A 7 12.25 -0.46 7.23
N LYS A 8 12.85 0.40 6.39
CA LYS A 8 13.47 0.00 5.10
C LYS A 8 12.58 -0.92 4.28
N LYS A 9 11.26 -0.67 4.32
CA LYS A 9 10.24 -1.42 3.58
C LYS A 9 9.37 -0.50 2.75
N ILE A 10 8.85 -1.03 1.65
CA ILE A 10 7.91 -0.37 0.75
C ILE A 10 6.66 -1.24 0.60
N ALA A 11 5.50 -0.61 0.56
CA ALA A 11 4.24 -1.30 0.27
C ALA A 11 4.14 -1.55 -1.24
N LEU A 12 3.91 -2.79 -1.63
CA LEU A 12 3.66 -3.19 -3.01
C LEU A 12 2.19 -2.95 -3.34
N TRP A 13 1.84 -1.70 -3.64
CA TRP A 13 0.47 -1.31 -3.98
C TRP A 13 -0.09 -2.12 -5.16
N GLU A 14 0.74 -2.46 -6.15
CA GLU A 14 0.37 -3.31 -7.29
C GLU A 14 -0.28 -4.66 -6.89
N ARG A 15 0.00 -5.15 -5.67
CA ARG A 15 -0.48 -6.45 -5.17
C ARG A 15 -1.72 -6.31 -4.29
N ILE A 16 -2.18 -5.10 -4.05
CA ILE A 16 -3.33 -4.81 -3.21
C ILE A 16 -4.54 -4.57 -4.11
N ASP A 17 -5.59 -5.37 -3.90
CA ASP A 17 -6.86 -5.20 -4.62
C ASP A 17 -7.53 -3.86 -4.27
N LYS A 18 -8.12 -3.19 -5.27
CA LYS A 18 -8.78 -1.88 -5.11
C LYS A 18 -9.96 -1.95 -4.16
N ALA A 19 -10.82 -2.96 -4.29
CA ALA A 19 -12.00 -3.09 -3.44
C ALA A 19 -11.59 -3.39 -1.99
N ALA A 20 -10.59 -4.25 -1.79
CA ALA A 20 -10.03 -4.55 -0.48
C ALA A 20 -9.43 -3.30 0.19
N TYR A 21 -8.65 -2.51 -0.55
CA TYR A 21 -8.07 -1.26 -0.05
C TYR A 21 -9.15 -0.24 0.35
N LEU A 22 -10.11 0.03 -0.54
CA LEU A 22 -11.17 1.00 -0.28
C LEU A 22 -12.05 0.59 0.89
N SER A 23 -12.37 -0.71 1.03
CA SER A 23 -13.11 -1.24 2.17
C SER A 23 -12.35 -1.05 3.47
N ALA A 24 -11.05 -1.38 3.48
CA ALA A 24 -10.20 -1.25 4.65
C ALA A 24 -10.03 0.23 5.08
N ILE A 25 -9.89 1.16 4.14
CA ILE A 25 -9.81 2.60 4.43
C ILE A 25 -11.12 3.13 5.03
N LYS A 26 -12.28 2.73 4.49
CA LYS A 26 -13.58 3.12 5.05
C LYS A 26 -13.76 2.66 6.50
N ARG A 27 -13.18 1.51 6.86
CA ARG A 27 -13.24 0.94 8.21
C ARG A 27 -12.14 1.42 9.14
N SER A 28 -11.05 1.97 8.61
CA SER A 28 -9.88 2.42 9.37
C SER A 28 -10.20 3.39 10.54
N PRO A 29 -11.20 4.28 10.48
CA PRO A 29 -11.55 5.12 11.64
C PRO A 29 -12.08 4.33 12.84
N VAL A 30 -12.63 3.14 12.58
CA VAL A 30 -13.21 2.25 13.60
C VAL A 30 -12.24 1.13 13.97
N ASN A 31 -11.58 0.54 12.96
CA ASN A 31 -10.64 -0.56 13.13
C ASN A 31 -9.54 -0.52 12.07
N ASP A 32 -8.31 -0.25 12.50
CA ASP A 32 -7.13 -0.21 11.65
C ASP A 32 -6.48 -1.58 11.38
N LEU A 33 -6.96 -2.66 12.02
CA LEU A 33 -6.38 -4.00 11.89
C LEU A 33 -6.43 -4.50 10.45
N GLU A 34 -7.53 -4.23 9.73
CA GLU A 34 -7.70 -4.67 8.34
C GLU A 34 -6.66 -4.02 7.43
N ILE A 35 -6.53 -2.69 7.47
CA ILE A 35 -5.56 -1.97 6.64
C ILE A 35 -4.12 -2.31 7.03
N LYS A 36 -3.82 -2.47 8.33
CA LYS A 36 -2.49 -2.91 8.79
C LYS A 36 -2.14 -4.30 8.30
N THR A 37 -3.09 -5.24 8.36
CA THR A 37 -2.86 -6.63 7.93
C THR A 37 -2.71 -6.70 6.40
N LEU A 38 -3.55 -5.96 5.68
CA LEU A 38 -3.47 -5.83 4.22
C LEU A 38 -2.10 -5.28 3.79
N LEU A 39 -1.67 -4.16 4.37
CA LEU A 39 -0.37 -3.56 4.06
C LEU A 39 0.78 -4.49 4.45
N LYS A 40 0.77 -5.07 5.66
CA LYS A 40 1.82 -5.98 6.15
C LYS A 40 2.04 -7.18 5.24
N LYS A 41 0.97 -7.74 4.67
CA LYS A 41 1.04 -8.89 3.74
C LYS A 41 1.78 -8.55 2.44
N HIS A 42 1.75 -7.28 2.03
CA HIS A 42 2.32 -6.81 0.76
C HIS A 42 3.53 -5.87 0.96
N LEU A 43 4.26 -5.99 2.07
CA LEU A 43 5.52 -5.27 2.28
C LEU A 43 6.69 -5.98 1.60
N SER A 44 7.52 -5.22 0.89
CA SER A 44 8.80 -5.65 0.35
C SER A 44 9.95 -4.94 1.05
N SER A 45 11.03 -5.66 1.30
CA SER A 45 12.31 -5.09 1.77
C SER A 45 13.11 -4.48 0.63
N ASN A 46 12.71 -4.67 -0.64
CA ASN A 46 13.37 -4.07 -1.79
C ASN A 46 12.85 -2.65 -2.05
N THR A 47 13.40 -1.68 -1.33
CA THR A 47 12.96 -0.27 -1.42
C THR A 47 13.66 0.55 -2.51
N ASN A 48 14.62 -0.04 -3.22
CA ASN A 48 15.46 0.65 -4.20
C ASN A 48 15.08 0.32 -5.64
N ASP A 49 14.03 -0.48 -5.86
CA ASP A 49 13.51 -0.77 -7.19
C ASP A 49 12.66 0.40 -7.73
N PRO A 50 13.09 1.09 -8.82
CA PRO A 50 12.34 2.17 -9.42
C PRO A 50 10.99 1.73 -9.99
N LEU A 51 10.90 0.48 -10.49
CA LEU A 51 9.65 -0.07 -11.04
C LEU A 51 8.57 -0.18 -9.97
N THR A 52 8.92 -0.69 -8.79
CA THR A 52 8.01 -0.76 -7.63
C THR A 52 7.45 0.62 -7.27
N PHE A 53 8.26 1.67 -7.35
CA PHE A 53 7.81 3.05 -7.09
C PHE A 53 6.84 3.55 -8.15
N ILE A 54 7.18 3.41 -9.44
CA ILE A 54 6.33 3.83 -10.56
C ILE A 54 4.98 3.10 -10.52
N LYS A 55 5.01 1.77 -10.38
CA LYS A 55 3.78 0.97 -10.26
C LYS A 55 2.96 1.34 -9.04
N GLY A 56 3.62 1.70 -7.93
CA GLY A 56 2.94 2.20 -6.74
C GLY A 56 2.16 3.49 -7.00
N ILE A 57 2.76 4.43 -7.74
CA ILE A 57 2.10 5.66 -8.16
C ILE A 57 0.91 5.32 -9.07
N THR A 58 1.13 4.56 -10.16
CA THR A 58 0.06 4.17 -11.09
C THR A 58 -1.12 3.54 -10.37
N GLN A 59 -0.85 2.63 -9.43
CA GLN A 59 -1.88 1.98 -8.65
C GLN A 59 -2.64 2.95 -7.73
N SER A 60 -1.95 3.92 -7.13
CA SER A 60 -2.58 4.96 -6.32
C SER A 60 -3.58 5.77 -7.13
N TYR A 61 -3.20 6.19 -8.34
CA TYR A 61 -4.10 6.90 -9.26
C TYR A 61 -5.28 6.02 -9.69
N TYR A 62 -5.02 4.74 -9.97
CA TYR A 62 -6.07 3.77 -10.30
C TYR A 62 -7.11 3.61 -9.19
N TYR A 63 -6.71 3.68 -7.91
CA TYR A 63 -7.65 3.62 -6.79
C TYR A 63 -8.59 4.83 -6.76
N GLU A 64 -8.09 6.01 -7.12
CA GLU A 64 -8.88 7.25 -7.18
C GLU A 64 -9.76 7.33 -8.44
N GLY A 65 -9.54 6.46 -9.43
CA GLY A 65 -10.37 6.39 -10.65
C GLY A 65 -9.92 7.32 -11.77
N LEU A 66 -8.66 7.75 -11.74
CA LEU A 66 -7.97 8.42 -12.83
C LEU A 66 -7.31 7.43 -13.80
#